data_AF-A0A938BXJ6-F1
#
_entry.id   AF-A0A938BXJ6-F1
#
_cell.length_a   1.000
_cell.length_b   1.000
_cell.length_c   1.000
_cell.angle_alpha   90.00
_cell.angle_beta   90.00
_cell.angle_gamma   90.00
#
_symmetry.space_group_name_H-M   'P 1'
#
loop_
_entity.id
_entity.type
_entity.pdbx_description
1 polymer ?
#
loop_
_entity_poly.entity_id
_entity_poly.type
_entity_poly.pdbx_seq_one_letter_code
_entity_poly.pdbx_strand_id
1 'polypeptide(L)'
;MATPAPGGVVPDRVAQAPTPAAKGAATARPAFTLQEVARHATPNDCWMAIHGRVYDFSAYIPQHPAAPEVMTRHCGKEATRAFDTKDRGRPHGDYAKGLLAK
;
A
#
# COMPACT_ATOMS: atom_id res chain seq x y z
N MET A 1 7.35 -45.65 -45.88
CA MET A 1 8.51 -45.86 -44.97
C MET A 1 8.29 -44.91 -43.79
N ALA A 2 7.55 -45.36 -42.79
CA ALA A 2 8.05 -45.89 -41.48
C ALA A 2 8.23 -44.73 -40.46
N THR A 3 7.16 -44.37 -39.71
CA THR A 3 6.77 -44.82 -38.34
C THR A 3 7.33 -43.92 -37.21
N PRO A 4 6.68 -43.86 -36.02
CA PRO A 4 6.30 -42.60 -35.36
C PRO A 4 6.82 -42.48 -33.91
N ALA A 5 6.22 -41.54 -33.15
CA ALA A 5 5.96 -41.53 -31.70
C ALA A 5 6.65 -40.38 -30.89
N PRO A 6 6.30 -40.17 -29.61
CA PRO A 6 5.01 -39.62 -29.15
C PRO A 6 5.17 -38.55 -28.03
N GLY A 7 4.05 -38.05 -27.52
CA GLY A 7 3.95 -37.39 -26.20
C GLY A 7 3.70 -35.89 -26.32
N GLY A 8 2.82 -35.26 -25.56
CA GLY A 8 2.12 -35.68 -24.36
C GLY A 8 1.92 -34.44 -23.49
N VAL A 9 0.72 -34.34 -22.92
CA VAL A 9 0.38 -33.72 -21.62
C VAL A 9 0.55 -32.20 -21.39
N VAL A 10 -0.63 -31.57 -21.31
CA VAL A 10 -1.18 -30.54 -20.40
C VAL A 10 -0.42 -29.21 -20.10
N PRO A 11 -1.16 -28.09 -19.97
CA PRO A 11 -0.61 -26.81 -19.53
C PRO A 11 -0.48 -26.77 -18.00
N ASP A 12 0.75 -26.77 -17.49
CA ASP A 12 1.03 -26.53 -16.08
C ASP A 12 0.80 -25.05 -15.71
N ARG A 13 -0.46 -24.74 -15.39
CA ARG A 13 -0.80 -23.65 -14.46
C ARG A 13 -0.31 -24.08 -13.08
N VAL A 14 0.88 -23.65 -12.69
CA VAL A 14 1.32 -23.76 -11.29
C VAL A 14 0.66 -22.61 -10.50
N ALA A 15 -0.57 -22.83 -10.10
CA ALA A 15 -1.20 -22.13 -8.99
C ALA A 15 -0.66 -22.75 -7.69
N GLN A 16 0.35 -22.15 -7.09
CA GLN A 16 0.79 -22.54 -5.74
C GLN A 16 0.10 -21.62 -4.72
N ALA A 17 -0.98 -22.12 -4.13
CA ALA A 17 -1.51 -21.58 -2.88
C ALA A 17 -0.73 -22.21 -1.70
N PRO A 18 -0.32 -21.44 -0.68
CA PRO A 18 0.06 -22.02 0.59
C PRO A 18 -1.17 -22.15 1.51
N THR A 19 -1.47 -23.38 1.95
CA THR A 19 -2.37 -23.66 3.07
C THR A 19 -1.74 -23.28 4.43
N PRO A 20 -2.55 -23.02 5.46
CA PRO A 20 -2.12 -22.35 6.69
C PRO A 20 -1.73 -23.33 7.80
N ALA A 21 -0.64 -23.04 8.51
CA ALA A 21 -0.37 -23.60 9.83
C ALA A 21 -0.52 -22.47 10.86
N ALA A 22 -1.60 -22.52 11.63
CA ALA A 22 -1.93 -21.54 12.65
C ALA A 22 -1.04 -21.71 13.90
N LYS A 23 -0.42 -20.61 14.33
CA LYS A 23 0.05 -20.41 15.71
C LYS A 23 -0.43 -19.04 16.18
N GLY A 24 -1.32 -19.03 17.16
CA GLY A 24 -1.76 -17.86 17.93
C GLY A 24 -2.17 -16.66 17.10
N ALA A 25 -3.44 -16.57 16.70
CA ALA A 25 -3.96 -15.39 16.01
C ALA A 25 -4.07 -14.21 16.99
N ALA A 26 -2.93 -13.56 17.28
CA ALA A 26 -2.95 -12.11 17.36
C ALA A 26 -3.60 -11.64 16.05
N THR A 27 -4.68 -10.87 16.13
CA THR A 27 -5.38 -10.38 14.95
C THR A 27 -4.39 -9.61 14.07
N ALA A 28 -3.88 -10.27 13.04
CA ALA A 28 -2.92 -9.68 12.12
C ALA A 28 -3.62 -8.51 11.44
N ARG A 29 -3.02 -7.31 11.53
CA ARG A 29 -3.52 -6.17 10.77
C ARG A 29 -3.45 -6.51 9.28
N PRO A 30 -4.46 -6.14 8.48
CA PRO A 30 -4.41 -6.34 7.03
C PRO A 30 -3.12 -5.76 6.44
N ALA A 31 -2.47 -6.54 5.58
CA ALA A 31 -1.29 -6.11 4.83
C ALA A 31 -1.72 -5.63 3.44
N PHE A 32 -1.19 -4.48 3.01
CA PHE A 32 -1.50 -3.86 1.73
C PHE A 32 -0.22 -3.78 0.89
N THR A 33 -0.35 -4.03 -0.42
CA THR A 33 0.75 -3.80 -1.37
C THR A 33 0.72 -2.35 -1.85
N LEU A 34 1.84 -1.84 -2.36
CA LEU A 34 1.85 -0.52 -3.01
C LEU A 34 0.96 -0.47 -4.26
N GLN A 35 0.75 -1.61 -4.92
CA GLN A 35 -0.19 -1.71 -6.04
C GLN A 35 -1.64 -1.53 -5.59
N GLU A 36 -1.99 -2.00 -4.40
CA GLU A 36 -3.31 -1.76 -3.80
C GLU A 36 -3.44 -0.28 -3.41
N VAL A 37 -2.45 0.27 -2.72
CA VAL A 37 -2.42 1.70 -2.35
C VAL A 37 -2.62 2.58 -3.58
N ALA A 38 -1.97 2.27 -4.71
CA ALA A 38 -2.07 3.04 -5.96
C ALA A 38 -3.48 3.13 -6.57
N ARG A 39 -4.44 2.30 -6.14
CA ARG A 39 -5.84 2.39 -6.56
C ARG A 39 -6.58 3.57 -5.91
N HIS A 40 -6.10 4.03 -4.76
CA HIS A 40 -6.68 5.09 -3.95
C HIS A 40 -5.91 6.40 -4.16
N ALA A 41 -6.03 6.95 -5.37
CA ALA A 41 -5.20 8.04 -5.88
C ALA A 41 -5.95 9.37 -6.09
N THR A 42 -7.12 9.57 -5.48
CA THR A 42 -7.93 10.80 -5.64
C THR A 42 -8.15 11.51 -4.31
N PRO A 43 -8.47 12.82 -4.28
CA PRO A 43 -8.66 13.55 -3.02
C PRO A 43 -9.76 13.00 -2.11
N ASN A 44 -10.78 12.37 -2.69
CA ASN A 44 -11.90 11.74 -1.96
C ASN A 44 -11.67 10.24 -1.68
N ASP A 45 -10.59 9.67 -2.21
CA ASP A 45 -10.16 8.28 -1.99
C ASP A 45 -8.62 8.26 -2.04
N CYS A 46 -8.00 8.69 -0.94
CA CYS A 46 -6.58 9.01 -0.87
C CYS A 46 -5.88 8.14 0.16
N TRP A 47 -5.19 7.10 -0.30
CA TRP A 47 -4.34 6.30 0.58
C TRP A 47 -2.87 6.66 0.39
N MET A 48 -2.10 6.57 1.47
CA MET A 48 -0.65 6.73 1.43
C MET A 48 0.02 5.68 2.30
N ALA A 49 1.14 5.15 1.83
CA ALA A 49 2.03 4.34 2.65
C ALA A 49 3.08 5.24 3.31
N ILE A 50 3.17 5.23 4.64
CA ILE A 50 4.12 6.03 5.42
C ILE A 50 4.73 5.12 6.50
N HIS A 51 6.06 5.07 6.57
CA HIS A 51 6.82 4.21 7.49
C HIS A 51 6.36 2.75 7.50
N GLY A 52 6.06 2.19 6.32
CA GLY A 52 5.63 0.79 6.17
C GLY A 52 4.20 0.50 6.61
N ARG A 53 3.39 1.53 6.90
CA ARG A 53 1.96 1.41 7.24
C ARG A 53 1.12 2.17 6.23
N VAL A 54 -0.10 1.70 5.96
CA VAL A 54 -1.02 2.33 5.02
C VAL A 54 -2.08 3.10 5.80
N TYR A 55 -2.37 4.31 5.35
CA TYR A 55 -3.31 5.24 5.95
C TYR A 55 -4.29 5.75 4.91
N ASP A 56 -5.57 5.82 5.28
CA ASP A 56 -6.60 6.52 4.52
C ASP A 56 -6.70 7.96 5.01
N PHE A 57 -6.40 8.91 4.12
CA PHE A 57 -6.43 10.35 4.40
C PHE A 57 -7.65 11.06 3.83
N SER A 58 -8.58 10.34 3.19
CA SER A 58 -9.71 10.92 2.45
C SER A 58 -10.51 11.93 3.29
N ALA A 59 -10.79 11.59 4.55
CA ALA A 59 -11.51 12.47 5.47
C ALA A 59 -10.62 13.55 6.14
N TYR A 60 -9.30 13.35 6.13
CA TYR A 60 -8.35 14.23 6.82
C TYR A 60 -7.82 15.36 5.93
N ILE A 61 -7.78 15.18 4.60
CA ILE A 61 -7.31 16.21 3.65
C ILE A 61 -7.81 17.64 3.96
N PRO A 62 -9.12 17.90 4.19
CA PRO A 62 -9.59 19.26 4.49
C PRO A 62 -9.16 19.80 5.87
N GLN A 63 -8.68 18.93 6.76
CA GLN A 63 -8.23 19.28 8.12
C GLN A 63 -6.72 19.49 8.19
N HIS A 64 -5.99 19.19 7.11
CA HIS A 64 -4.55 19.37 7.06
C HIS A 64 -4.19 20.87 7.11
N PRO A 65 -3.26 21.30 7.99
CA PRO A 65 -2.94 22.73 8.16
C PRO A 65 -2.37 23.44 6.92
N ALA A 66 -1.90 22.69 5.91
CA ALA A 66 -1.44 23.24 4.65
C ALA A 66 -2.41 22.89 3.52
N ALA A 67 -2.35 23.68 2.44
CA ALA A 67 -3.25 23.58 1.29
C ALA A 67 -3.41 22.11 0.80
N PRO A 68 -4.64 21.63 0.49
CA PRO A 68 -4.92 20.24 0.15
C PRO A 68 -3.98 19.64 -0.92
N GLU A 69 -3.57 20.46 -1.89
CA GLU A 69 -2.72 20.07 -3.03
C GLU A 69 -1.37 19.49 -2.60
N VAL A 70 -0.88 19.87 -1.41
CA VAL A 70 0.40 19.35 -0.90
C VAL A 70 0.30 17.89 -0.45
N MET A 71 -0.89 17.44 -0.04
CA MET A 71 -1.17 16.04 0.28
C MET A 71 -1.67 15.29 -0.94
N THR A 72 -2.59 15.87 -1.72
CA THR A 72 -3.29 15.12 -2.77
C THR A 72 -2.37 14.66 -3.90
N ARG A 73 -1.24 15.35 -4.14
CA ARG A 73 -0.19 14.89 -5.07
C ARG A 73 0.44 13.55 -4.68
N HIS A 74 0.26 13.12 -3.43
CA HIS A 74 0.83 11.89 -2.88
C HIS A 74 -0.20 10.78 -2.68
N CYS A 75 -1.49 11.02 -3.00
CA CYS A 75 -2.49 9.96 -2.99
C CYS A 75 -2.05 8.80 -3.89
N GLY A 76 -2.22 7.58 -3.40
CA GLY A 76 -1.84 6.34 -4.04
C GLY A 76 -0.34 6.02 -4.00
N LYS A 77 0.45 6.66 -3.13
CA LYS A 77 1.92 6.53 -3.14
C LYS A 77 2.51 6.14 -1.78
N GLU A 78 3.75 5.66 -1.83
CA GLU A 78 4.68 5.70 -0.70
C GLU A 78 5.10 7.16 -0.48
N ALA A 79 4.86 7.68 0.71
CA ALA A 79 4.95 9.09 1.04
C ALA A 79 5.81 9.35 2.29
N THR A 80 6.63 8.40 2.75
CA THR A 80 7.49 8.56 3.94
C THR A 80 8.35 9.80 3.83
N ARG A 81 9.10 9.96 2.73
CA ARG A 81 9.95 11.14 2.54
C ARG A 81 9.16 12.44 2.54
N ALA A 82 7.98 12.44 1.91
CA ALA A 82 7.12 13.61 1.85
C ALA A 82 6.61 13.99 3.24
N PHE A 83 6.22 13.01 4.05
CA PHE A 83 5.85 13.22 5.45
C PHE A 83 7.05 13.71 6.29
N ASP A 84 8.20 13.04 6.20
CA ASP A 84 9.38 13.36 7.02
C ASP A 84 10.00 14.72 6.72
N THR A 85 9.77 15.25 5.51
CA THR A 85 10.44 16.48 5.05
C THR A 85 9.48 17.58 4.65
N LYS A 86 8.16 17.33 4.64
CA LYS A 86 7.14 18.23 4.06
C LYS A 86 7.41 18.58 2.59
N ASP A 87 8.23 17.78 1.90
CA ASP A 87 8.89 18.11 0.63
C ASP A 87 9.65 19.45 0.63
N ARG A 88 10.01 19.95 1.80
CA ARG A 88 10.69 21.23 2.04
C ARG A 88 11.92 21.08 2.94
N GLY A 89 12.38 19.86 3.18
CA GLY A 89 13.51 19.57 4.06
C GLY A 89 13.26 19.84 5.55
N ARG A 90 12.00 19.95 5.98
CA ARG A 90 11.64 20.22 7.38
C ARG A 90 10.63 19.19 7.91
N PRO A 91 10.82 18.66 9.12
CA PRO A 91 9.95 17.63 9.65
C PRO A 91 8.56 18.13 10.05
N HIS A 92 7.62 17.18 10.08
CA HIS A 92 6.39 17.32 10.85
C HIS A 92 6.68 17.39 12.35
N GLY A 93 5.86 18.15 13.07
CA GLY A 93 5.90 18.21 14.53
C GLY A 93 5.22 17.00 15.17
N ASP A 94 5.33 16.87 16.48
CA ASP A 94 4.89 15.66 17.19
C ASP A 94 3.39 15.44 17.14
N TYR A 95 2.59 16.51 17.04
CA TYR A 95 1.15 16.41 16.80
C TYR A 95 0.83 15.60 15.53
N ALA A 96 1.47 15.93 14.41
CA ALA A 96 1.24 15.24 13.14
C ALA A 96 1.77 13.80 13.16
N LYS A 97 2.92 13.55 13.81
CA LYS A 97 3.42 12.18 14.03
C LYS A 97 2.45 11.35 14.87
N GLY A 98 1.84 11.96 15.88
CA GLY A 98 0.83 11.34 16.74
C GLY A 98 -0.47 10.98 16.00
N LEU A 99 -0.78 11.64 14.87
CA LEU A 99 -1.92 11.26 14.04
C LEU A 99 -1.69 9.94 13.30
N LEU A 100 -0.45 9.59 12.93
CA LEU A 100 -0.10 8.31 12.30
C LEU A 100 -0.01 7.13 13.30
N ALA A 101 0.01 7.42 14.59
CA ALA A 101 0.14 6.40 15.63
C ALA A 101 -1.19 5.75 16.01
N LYS A 102 -2.32 6.33 15.57
CA LYS A 102 -3.67 5.84 15.79
C LYS A 102 -4.01 4.77 14.75
#